data_AF-A0A7C5E7I1-F1
#
_entry.id   AF-A0A7C5E7I1-F1
#
_cell.length_a   1.000
_cell.length_b   1.000
_cell.length_c   1.000
_cell.angle_alpha   90.00
_cell.angle_beta   90.00
_cell.angle_gamma   90.00
#
_symmetry.space_group_name_H-M   'P 1'
#
loop_
_entity.id
_entity.type
_entity.pdbx_description
1 polymer ?
#
loop_
_entity_poly.entity_id
_entity_poly.type
_entity_poly.pdbx_seq_one_letter_code
_entity_poly.pdbx_strand_id
1 'polypeptide(L)'
;MGIQSLCIPVELGAPFLNADWDSAKIPATGRMVSIGFEHLYHGEGWSDMFLLYSTYDFTMGTEFDRFATLEDRDALRNHSLANKIQINGTSGFIRFQTGMPAYEGQPQIMYRTAVFPFENDYVAVVYNLGAFDGDARELIQKFEQGDYPARRAAQVEMMDFLVNSLRFKSMP
;
A
#
# COMPACT_ATOMS: atom_id res chain seq x y z
N MET A 1 -10.83 -8.65 -4.81
CA MET A 1 -9.55 -8.99 -4.13
C MET A 1 -8.70 -9.99 -4.88
N GLY A 2 -9.21 -11.11 -5.43
CA GLY A 2 -8.34 -12.02 -6.19
C GLY A 2 -7.27 -12.76 -5.37
N ILE A 3 -7.14 -12.49 -4.06
CA ILE A 3 -6.29 -13.22 -3.13
C ILE A 3 -6.99 -14.53 -2.75
N GLN A 4 -6.25 -15.64 -2.83
CA GLN A 4 -6.65 -16.96 -2.41
C GLN A 4 -6.31 -17.20 -0.94
N SER A 5 -5.10 -16.84 -0.52
CA SER A 5 -4.64 -16.98 0.86
C SER A 5 -3.47 -16.03 1.15
N LEU A 6 -3.25 -15.73 2.43
CA LEU A 6 -2.07 -15.04 2.93
C LEU A 6 -1.73 -15.56 4.34
N CYS A 7 -0.47 -15.43 4.75
CA CYS A 7 -0.04 -15.77 6.10
C CYS A 7 0.16 -14.48 6.90
N ILE A 8 -0.62 -14.28 7.96
CA ILE A 8 -0.52 -13.09 8.83
C ILE A 8 0.42 -13.43 10.00
N PRO A 9 1.56 -12.73 10.14
CA PRO A 9 2.38 -12.80 11.35
C PRO A 9 1.57 -12.48 12.61
N VAL A 10 1.79 -13.22 13.69
CA VAL A 10 1.08 -13.01 14.97
C VAL A 10 1.36 -11.62 15.56
N GLU A 11 2.52 -11.07 15.23
CA GLU A 11 3.00 -9.75 15.62
C GLU A 11 2.10 -8.63 15.11
N LEU A 12 1.39 -8.84 14.00
CA LEU A 12 0.45 -7.86 13.44
C LEU A 12 -0.87 -7.81 14.21
N GLY A 13 -1.24 -8.88 14.92
CA GLY A 13 -2.56 -9.01 15.56
C GLY A 13 -3.65 -9.43 14.56
N ALA A 14 -4.90 -9.48 15.04
CA ALA A 14 -6.00 -9.95 14.20
C ALA A 14 -6.27 -8.98 13.04
N PRO A 15 -6.66 -9.48 11.86
CA PRO A 15 -7.09 -8.63 10.76
C PRO A 15 -8.47 -8.04 11.05
N PHE A 16 -8.66 -6.77 10.72
CA PHE A 16 -9.96 -6.11 10.81
C PHE A 16 -10.23 -5.27 9.56
N LEU A 17 -11.50 -5.02 9.25
CA LEU A 17 -11.86 -4.13 8.16
C LEU A 17 -11.49 -2.68 8.54
N ASN A 18 -10.53 -2.09 7.83
CA ASN A 18 -10.34 -0.64 7.89
C ASN A 18 -11.55 -0.02 7.20
N ALA A 19 -12.42 0.59 7.98
CA ALA A 19 -13.55 1.36 7.50
C ALA A 19 -13.33 2.80 7.93
N ASP A 20 -13.08 3.68 6.96
CA ASP A 20 -13.16 5.12 7.22
C ASP A 20 -14.64 5.51 7.24
N TRP A 21 -15.10 6.06 8.35
CA TRP A 21 -16.51 6.44 8.53
C TRP A 21 -16.85 7.76 7.83
N ASP A 22 -15.87 8.59 7.48
CA ASP A 22 -16.10 9.85 6.77
C ASP A 22 -16.28 9.67 5.26
N SER A 23 -15.88 8.52 4.69
CA SER A 23 -16.16 8.20 3.28
C SER A 23 -17.64 8.04 2.97
N ALA A 24 -18.49 7.78 3.98
CA ALA A 24 -19.93 7.62 3.79
C ALA A 24 -20.62 8.92 3.32
N LYS A 25 -19.94 10.07 3.40
CA LYS A 25 -20.47 11.39 3.03
C LYS A 25 -20.15 11.79 1.59
N ILE A 26 -19.27 11.06 0.89
CA ILE A 26 -18.80 11.40 -0.45
C ILE A 26 -19.17 10.26 -1.40
N PRO A 27 -19.86 10.52 -2.54
CA PRO A 27 -20.10 9.49 -3.53
C PRO A 27 -18.78 8.94 -4.09
N ALA A 28 -18.48 7.68 -3.78
CA ALA A 28 -17.35 6.99 -4.37
C ALA A 28 -17.68 6.57 -5.81
N THR A 29 -16.77 6.83 -6.75
CA THR A 29 -16.69 6.04 -7.98
C THR A 29 -15.90 4.76 -7.67
N GLY A 30 -16.19 3.61 -8.27
CA GLY A 30 -15.43 2.37 -8.05
C GLY A 30 -15.67 1.63 -6.73
N ARG A 31 -14.72 0.77 -6.33
CA ARG A 31 -14.77 -0.08 -5.14
C ARG A 31 -13.42 -0.11 -4.44
N MET A 32 -13.44 -0.06 -3.11
CA MET A 32 -12.25 -0.21 -2.28
C MET A 32 -12.58 -1.02 -1.02
N VAL A 33 -11.65 -1.91 -0.62
CA VAL A 33 -11.69 -2.63 0.65
C VAL A 33 -10.28 -2.59 1.23
N SER A 34 -10.17 -2.19 2.50
CA SER A 34 -8.91 -2.18 3.24
C SER A 34 -9.03 -3.07 4.48
N ILE A 35 -7.99 -3.87 4.75
CA ILE A 35 -7.89 -4.75 5.92
C ILE A 35 -6.63 -4.35 6.69
N GLY A 36 -6.82 -3.81 7.89
CA GLY A 36 -5.75 -3.45 8.82
C GLY A 36 -5.45 -4.57 9.81
N PHE A 37 -4.45 -4.33 10.66
CA PHE A 37 -4.05 -5.27 11.72
C PHE A 37 -4.03 -4.61 13.10
N GLU A 38 -4.61 -5.28 14.10
CA GLU A 38 -4.91 -4.70 15.43
C GLU A 38 -3.69 -4.13 16.16
N HIS A 39 -2.53 -4.80 16.13
CA HIS A 39 -1.35 -4.31 16.87
C HIS A 39 -0.67 -3.10 16.22
N LEU A 40 -1.08 -2.75 15.00
CA LEU A 40 -0.63 -1.58 14.26
C LEU A 40 -1.72 -0.51 14.17
N TYR A 41 -2.84 -0.68 14.88
CA TYR A 41 -3.92 0.30 14.93
C TYR A 41 -3.71 1.28 16.10
N HIS A 42 -3.86 2.58 15.82
CA HIS A 42 -3.59 3.65 16.77
C HIS A 42 -4.82 4.49 17.14
N GLY A 43 -6.03 4.02 16.82
CA GLY A 43 -7.29 4.64 17.27
C GLY A 43 -7.91 5.66 16.31
N GLU A 44 -7.15 6.23 15.39
CA GLU A 44 -7.65 7.13 14.34
C GLU A 44 -7.09 6.71 12.97
N GLY A 45 -7.96 6.63 11.97
CA GLY A 45 -7.58 6.24 10.61
C GLY A 45 -7.32 4.74 10.42
N TRP A 46 -6.29 4.43 9.64
CA TRP A 46 -5.96 3.09 9.20
C TRP A 46 -4.88 2.50 10.12
N SER A 47 -4.86 1.17 10.25
CA SER A 47 -3.67 0.50 10.78
C SER A 47 -2.41 0.93 10.00
N ASP A 48 -1.26 1.09 10.67
CA ASP A 48 0.01 1.49 10.03
C ASP A 48 0.40 0.54 8.90
N MET A 49 -0.09 -0.72 8.92
CA MET A 49 0.04 -1.65 7.80
C MET A 49 -1.32 -2.21 7.43
N PHE A 50 -1.59 -2.31 6.12
CA PHE A 50 -2.85 -2.81 5.64
C PHE A 50 -2.76 -3.45 4.27
N LEU A 51 -3.70 -4.35 4.01
CA LEU A 51 -3.98 -4.89 2.70
C LEU A 51 -5.09 -4.07 2.05
N LEU A 52 -4.89 -3.66 0.81
CA LEU A 52 -5.84 -2.89 0.03
C LEU A 52 -6.24 -3.65 -1.22
N TYR A 53 -7.52 -3.54 -1.56
CA TYR A 53 -8.05 -3.78 -2.89
C TYR A 53 -8.75 -2.52 -3.37
N SER A 54 -8.48 -2.10 -4.60
CA SER A 54 -9.11 -0.91 -5.17
C SER A 54 -9.22 -1.02 -6.69
N THR A 55 -10.36 -0.60 -7.23
CA THR A 55 -10.52 -0.42 -8.68
C THR A 55 -9.87 0.89 -9.12
N TYR A 56 -9.36 0.97 -10.35
CA TYR A 56 -8.64 2.17 -10.82
C TYR A 56 -9.52 3.42 -10.94
N ASP A 57 -10.84 3.24 -11.04
CA ASP A 57 -11.83 4.32 -11.04
C ASP A 57 -12.21 4.78 -9.62
N PHE A 58 -11.60 4.23 -8.58
CA PHE A 58 -11.84 4.66 -7.21
C PHE A 58 -11.37 6.09 -6.97
N THR A 59 -12.30 6.97 -6.59
CA THR A 59 -12.01 8.37 -6.24
C THR A 59 -12.91 8.80 -5.10
N MET A 60 -12.32 9.27 -4.00
CA MET A 60 -13.07 9.79 -2.84
C MET A 60 -12.58 11.15 -2.33
N GLY A 61 -11.64 11.81 -3.04
CA GLY A 61 -11.22 13.19 -2.76
C GLY A 61 -10.55 13.42 -1.40
N THR A 62 -9.91 12.38 -0.85
CA THR A 62 -9.39 12.30 0.52
C THR A 62 -8.10 11.44 0.50
N GLU A 63 -7.54 11.03 1.65
CA GLU A 63 -6.37 10.15 1.82
C GLU A 63 -6.47 8.81 1.09
N PHE A 64 -7.67 8.50 0.60
CA PHE A 64 -8.05 7.47 -0.36
C PHE A 64 -7.44 7.59 -1.76
N ASP A 65 -6.29 8.26 -1.92
CA ASP A 65 -5.67 8.33 -3.23
C ASP A 65 -5.28 6.92 -3.71
N ARG A 66 -5.20 6.77 -5.03
CA ARG A 66 -4.84 5.48 -5.63
C ARG A 66 -3.36 5.21 -5.41
N PHE A 67 -3.02 4.00 -4.94
CA PHE A 67 -1.62 3.55 -4.86
C PHE A 67 -1.07 3.06 -6.19
N ALA A 68 -1.95 2.87 -7.18
CA ALA A 68 -1.60 2.40 -8.51
C ALA A 68 -2.50 3.04 -9.56
N THR A 69 -1.95 3.29 -10.75
CA THR A 69 -2.69 3.75 -11.92
C THR A 69 -2.70 2.72 -13.04
N LEU A 70 -3.50 2.96 -14.09
CA LEU A 70 -3.46 2.13 -15.30
C LEU A 70 -2.11 2.25 -16.01
N GLU A 71 -1.48 3.43 -15.97
CA GLU A 71 -0.14 3.65 -16.51
C GLU A 71 0.90 2.80 -15.78
N ASP A 72 0.78 2.62 -14.46
CA ASP A 72 1.66 1.74 -13.69
C ASP A 72 1.54 0.28 -14.12
N ARG A 73 0.31 -0.19 -14.30
CA ARG A 73 0.02 -1.54 -14.82
C ARG A 73 0.64 -1.74 -16.19
N ASP A 74 0.46 -0.78 -17.08
CA ASP A 74 0.95 -0.85 -18.46
C ASP A 74 2.48 -0.78 -18.50
N ALA A 75 3.09 0.06 -17.68
CA ALA A 75 4.54 0.13 -17.52
C ALA A 75 5.12 -1.17 -16.92
N LEU A 76 4.43 -1.82 -15.98
CA LEU A 76 4.84 -3.11 -15.45
C LEU A 76 4.81 -4.20 -16.54
N ARG A 77 3.72 -4.26 -17.33
CA ARG A 77 3.57 -5.19 -18.46
C ARG A 77 4.63 -4.98 -19.54
N ASN A 78 4.96 -3.72 -19.82
CA ASN A 78 6.00 -3.34 -20.78
C ASN A 78 7.42 -3.39 -20.22
N HIS A 79 7.59 -3.88 -18.98
CA HIS A 79 8.88 -3.96 -18.31
C HIS A 79 9.64 -2.63 -18.21
N SER A 80 8.94 -1.49 -18.17
CA SER A 80 9.54 -0.15 -18.02
C SER A 80 9.49 0.40 -16.59
N LEU A 81 8.76 -0.25 -15.68
CA LEU A 81 8.69 0.16 -14.28
C LEU A 81 9.96 -0.23 -13.48
N ALA A 82 10.36 0.57 -12.50
CA ALA A 82 11.41 0.19 -11.54
C ALA A 82 10.89 -0.77 -10.46
N ASN A 83 11.79 -1.38 -9.67
CA ASN A 83 11.46 -2.15 -8.46
C ASN A 83 10.40 -3.25 -8.66
N LYS A 84 10.43 -3.92 -9.82
CA LYS A 84 9.51 -5.02 -10.14
C LYS A 84 9.76 -6.19 -9.19
N ILE A 85 8.67 -6.80 -8.75
CA ILE A 85 8.67 -8.04 -7.98
C ILE A 85 7.77 -9.06 -8.67
N GLN A 86 7.96 -10.34 -8.36
CA GLN A 86 7.06 -11.40 -8.79
C GLN A 86 6.79 -12.34 -7.64
N ILE A 87 5.52 -12.50 -7.28
CA ILE A 87 5.08 -13.37 -6.18
C ILE A 87 4.12 -14.41 -6.75
N ASN A 88 4.46 -15.68 -6.62
CA ASN A 88 3.62 -16.81 -7.06
C ASN A 88 3.12 -16.66 -8.51
N GLY A 89 3.99 -16.18 -9.41
CA GLY A 89 3.68 -15.96 -10.82
C GLY A 89 3.00 -14.62 -11.14
N THR A 90 2.50 -13.90 -10.14
CA THR A 90 1.87 -12.58 -10.31
C THR A 90 2.94 -11.49 -10.24
N SER A 91 3.03 -10.69 -11.30
CA SER A 91 3.91 -9.52 -11.36
C SER A 91 3.37 -8.38 -10.50
N GLY A 92 4.27 -7.70 -9.80
CA GLY A 92 3.98 -6.50 -9.04
C GLY A 92 5.18 -5.57 -9.01
N PHE A 93 5.09 -4.52 -8.19
CA PHE A 93 6.19 -3.60 -7.97
C PHE A 93 6.17 -3.02 -6.56
N ILE A 94 7.33 -2.57 -6.09
CA ILE A 94 7.47 -1.81 -4.86
C ILE A 94 7.61 -0.33 -5.18
N ARG A 95 6.88 0.53 -4.47
CA ARG A 95 6.95 1.98 -4.60
C ARG A 95 7.06 2.62 -3.23
N PHE A 96 7.79 3.73 -3.18
CA PHE A 96 7.71 4.70 -2.10
C PHE A 96 7.02 5.95 -2.64
N GLN A 97 6.03 6.43 -1.91
CA GLN A 97 5.26 7.62 -2.31
C GLN A 97 4.82 8.38 -1.07
N THR A 98 4.54 9.67 -1.25
CA THR A 98 3.90 10.47 -0.22
C THR A 98 2.42 10.09 -0.09
N GLY A 99 1.85 10.31 1.09
CA GLY A 99 0.40 10.42 1.24
C GLY A 99 -0.14 11.72 0.63
N MET A 100 -1.32 12.14 1.08
CA MET A 100 -1.84 13.45 0.70
C MET A 100 -0.80 14.54 0.94
N PRO A 101 -0.69 15.53 0.04
CA PRO A 101 0.25 16.63 0.20
C PRO A 101 0.05 17.29 1.57
N ALA A 102 1.08 17.27 2.39
CA ALA A 102 1.11 18.05 3.61
C ALA A 102 1.23 19.54 3.25
N TYR A 103 0.76 20.43 4.13
CA TYR A 103 1.00 21.86 3.93
C TYR A 103 2.51 22.16 3.98
N GLU A 104 2.93 23.26 3.33
CA GLU A 104 4.33 23.68 3.36
C GLU A 104 4.84 23.80 4.80
N GLY A 105 5.96 23.13 5.10
CA GLY A 105 6.55 23.07 6.44
C GLY A 105 5.98 21.99 7.37
N GLN A 106 5.03 21.16 6.91
CA GLN A 106 4.57 19.99 7.66
C GLN A 106 5.33 18.71 7.26
N PRO A 107 5.54 17.78 8.20
CA PRO A 107 6.09 16.46 7.90
C PRO A 107 5.24 15.72 6.86
N GLN A 108 5.90 15.07 5.90
CA GLN A 108 5.25 14.31 4.85
C GLN A 108 5.04 12.86 5.29
N ILE A 109 3.80 12.37 5.18
CA ILE A 109 3.52 10.94 5.38
C ILE A 109 4.11 10.16 4.22
N MET A 110 4.90 9.14 4.54
CA MET A 110 5.58 8.30 3.57
C MET A 110 5.04 6.88 3.62
N TYR A 111 4.64 6.37 2.46
CA TYR A 111 4.20 4.98 2.30
C TYR A 111 5.25 4.17 1.57
N ARG A 112 5.43 2.92 2.01
CA ARG A 112 5.96 1.84 1.18
C ARG A 112 4.80 0.98 0.72
N THR A 113 4.72 0.70 -0.56
CA THR A 113 3.68 -0.14 -1.13
C THR A 113 4.27 -1.27 -1.96
N ALA A 114 3.70 -2.46 -1.83
CA ALA A 114 3.88 -3.56 -2.76
C ALA A 114 2.58 -3.75 -3.52
N VAL A 115 2.58 -3.41 -4.80
CA VAL A 115 1.38 -3.31 -5.65
C VAL A 115 1.36 -4.46 -6.65
N PHE A 116 0.21 -5.09 -6.80
CA PHE A 116 -0.09 -6.14 -7.75
C PHE A 116 -1.26 -5.67 -8.64
N PRO A 117 -0.95 -5.08 -9.82
CA PRO A 117 -1.97 -4.54 -10.69
C PRO A 117 -2.60 -5.65 -11.57
N PHE A 118 -3.93 -5.66 -11.62
CA PHE A 118 -4.75 -6.48 -12.52
C PHE A 118 -5.40 -5.60 -13.59
N GLU A 119 -6.32 -6.18 -14.38
CA GLU A 119 -6.93 -5.47 -15.51
C GLU A 119 -7.72 -4.24 -15.08
N ASN A 120 -8.64 -4.39 -14.12
CA ASN A 120 -9.55 -3.32 -13.70
C ASN A 120 -9.34 -2.88 -12.24
N ASP A 121 -8.45 -3.54 -11.53
CA ASP A 121 -8.18 -3.31 -10.13
C ASP A 121 -6.73 -3.61 -9.78
N TYR A 122 -6.38 -3.35 -8.53
CA TYR A 122 -5.10 -3.74 -7.96
C TYR A 122 -5.27 -4.20 -6.52
N VAL A 123 -4.33 -5.01 -6.08
CA VAL A 123 -4.10 -5.31 -4.66
C VAL A 123 -2.82 -4.62 -4.23
N ALA A 124 -2.79 -4.05 -3.04
CA ALA A 124 -1.57 -3.51 -2.47
C ALA A 124 -1.40 -3.95 -1.01
N VAL A 125 -0.18 -4.28 -0.61
CA VAL A 125 0.22 -4.23 0.80
C VAL A 125 0.84 -2.87 1.02
N VAL A 126 0.34 -2.12 2.00
CA VAL A 126 0.77 -0.76 2.28
C VAL A 126 1.31 -0.71 3.70
N TYR A 127 2.43 -0.03 3.86
CA TYR A 127 2.99 0.32 5.15
C TYR A 127 3.22 1.83 5.24
N ASN A 128 2.59 2.47 6.23
CA ASN A 128 2.85 3.83 6.66
C ASN A 128 4.19 3.87 7.42
N LEU A 129 5.23 4.39 6.77
CA LEU A 129 6.55 4.57 7.39
C LEU A 129 6.54 5.67 8.47
N GLY A 130 5.50 6.50 8.47
CA GLY A 130 5.30 7.65 9.34
C GLY A 130 5.54 8.97 8.62
N ALA A 131 5.57 10.04 9.42
CA ALA A 131 5.77 11.40 8.96
C ALA A 131 7.26 11.79 9.02
N PHE A 132 7.76 12.44 7.96
CA PHE A 132 9.17 12.82 7.82
C PHE A 132 9.30 14.26 7.35
N ASP A 133 10.25 15.00 7.94
CA ASP A 133 10.63 16.31 7.46
C ASP A 133 11.53 16.21 6.23
N GLY A 134 11.40 17.17 5.31
CA GLY A 134 12.27 17.32 4.15
C GLY A 134 11.57 17.20 2.80
N ASP A 135 12.38 17.18 1.74
CA ASP A 135 11.92 17.03 0.37
C ASP A 135 11.47 15.57 0.11
N ALA A 136 10.29 15.43 -0.49
CA ALA A 136 9.67 14.13 -0.76
C ALA A 136 10.54 13.24 -1.65
N ARG A 137 11.16 13.83 -2.69
CA ARG A 137 11.92 13.09 -3.69
C ARG A 137 13.22 12.58 -3.11
N GLU A 138 13.89 13.38 -2.28
CA GLU A 138 15.07 12.96 -1.54
C GLU A 138 14.75 11.83 -0.55
N LEU A 139 13.64 11.94 0.19
CA LEU A 139 13.18 10.89 1.11
C LEU A 139 12.87 9.58 0.38
N ILE A 140 12.14 9.64 -0.74
CA ILE A 140 11.85 8.48 -1.59
C ILE A 140 13.14 7.80 -2.04
N GLN A 141 14.10 8.57 -2.57
CA GLN A 141 15.36 8.02 -3.06
C GLN A 141 16.17 7.33 -1.94
N LYS A 142 16.17 7.88 -0.72
CA LYS A 142 16.80 7.24 0.45
C LYS A 142 16.11 5.93 0.82
N PHE A 143 14.78 5.92 0.88
CA PHE A 143 14.03 4.73 1.25
C PHE A 143 14.10 3.62 0.20
N GLU A 144 14.19 3.96 -1.08
CA GLU A 144 14.49 3.00 -2.16
C GLU A 144 15.85 2.32 -1.97
N GLN A 145 16.82 2.99 -1.33
CA GLN A 145 18.13 2.43 -0.99
C GLN A 145 18.14 1.66 0.33
N GLY A 146 17.00 1.56 1.02
CA GLY A 146 16.88 0.92 2.33
C GLY A 146 17.28 1.81 3.50
N ASP A 147 17.51 3.09 3.28
CA ASP A 147 17.91 4.06 4.33
C ASP A 147 16.69 4.66 5.03
N TYR A 148 15.99 3.85 5.82
CA TYR A 148 14.90 4.27 6.70
C TYR A 148 15.24 4.01 8.18
N PRO A 149 14.57 4.68 9.14
CA PRO A 149 14.91 4.55 10.56
C PRO A 149 14.90 3.09 11.03
N ALA A 150 15.91 2.69 11.82
CA ALA A 150 16.04 1.32 12.32
C ALA A 150 14.77 0.79 13.02
N ARG A 151 14.03 1.66 13.72
CA ARG A 151 12.74 1.33 14.35
C ARG A 151 11.64 0.87 13.38
N ARG A 152 11.83 1.06 12.07
CA ARG A 152 10.91 0.69 10.99
C ARG A 152 11.36 -0.58 10.26
N ALA A 153 12.61 -1.03 10.45
CA ALA A 153 13.15 -2.18 9.74
C ALA A 153 12.38 -3.47 10.03
N ALA A 154 12.04 -3.71 11.30
CA ALA A 154 11.23 -4.87 11.68
C ALA A 154 9.86 -4.89 10.98
N GLN A 155 9.19 -3.73 10.85
CA GLN A 155 7.91 -3.65 10.15
C GLN A 155 8.06 -3.79 8.63
N VAL A 156 9.17 -3.33 8.04
CA VAL A 156 9.46 -3.58 6.62
C VAL A 156 9.70 -5.08 6.37
N GLU A 157 10.43 -5.77 7.25
CA GLU A 157 10.61 -7.22 7.17
C GLU A 157 9.27 -7.96 7.33
N MET A 158 8.41 -7.53 8.25
CA MET A 158 7.05 -8.08 8.40
C MET A 158 6.19 -7.84 7.16
N MET A 159 6.28 -6.65 6.55
CA MET A 159 5.63 -6.36 5.28
C MET A 159 6.14 -7.30 4.17
N ASP A 160 7.45 -7.51 4.08
CA ASP A 160 8.04 -8.40 3.09
C ASP A 160 7.60 -9.85 3.31
N PHE A 161 7.49 -10.31 4.55
CA PHE A 161 6.91 -11.62 4.87
C PHE A 161 5.46 -11.73 4.37
N LEU A 162 4.61 -10.76 4.69
CA LEU A 162 3.22 -10.72 4.22
C LEU A 162 3.15 -10.79 2.70
N VAL A 163 3.91 -9.93 2.01
CA VAL A 163 3.97 -9.86 0.54
C VAL A 163 4.37 -11.20 -0.05
N ASN A 164 5.43 -11.83 0.47
CA ASN A 164 5.90 -13.13 -0.02
C ASN A 164 4.93 -14.28 0.28
N SER A 165 4.02 -14.11 1.26
CA SER A 165 3.00 -15.10 1.58
C SER A 165 1.76 -15.04 0.69
N LEU A 166 1.57 -13.94 -0.06
CA LEU A 166 0.38 -13.72 -0.88
C LEU A 166 0.23 -14.79 -1.95
N ARG A 167 -0.92 -15.46 -1.96
CA ARG A 167 -1.33 -16.31 -3.08
C ARG A 167 -2.52 -15.67 -3.76
N PHE A 168 -2.41 -15.46 -5.06
CA PHE A 168 -3.51 -15.01 -5.89
C PHE A 168 -4.23 -16.21 -6.49
N LYS A 169 -5.54 -16.07 -6.68
CA LYS A 169 -6.33 -17.03 -7.45
C LYS A 169 -5.78 -17.04 -8.87
N SER A 170 -5.55 -18.23 -9.41
CA SER A 170 -5.26 -18.39 -10.83
C SER A 170 -6.40 -17.77 -11.62
N MET A 171 -6.10 -16.73 -12.40
CA MET A 171 -7.05 -16.21 -13.37
C MET A 171 -7.11 -17.23 -14.51
N PRO A 172 -8.29 -17.76 -14.87
CA PRO A 172 -8.44 -18.72 -15.97
C PRO A 172 -8.05 -18.12 -17.32
#